data_AF-A0A2E9LAX7-F1
#
_entry.id   AF-A0A2E9LAX7-F1
#
_cell.length_a   1.000
_cell.length_b   1.000
_cell.length_c   1.000
_cell.angle_alpha   90.00
_cell.angle_beta   90.00
_cell.angle_gamma   90.00
#
_symmetry.space_group_name_H-M   'P 1'
#
loop_
_entity.id
_entity.type
_entity.pdbx_description
1 polymer ?
#
loop_
_entity_poly.entity_id
_entity_poly.type
_entity_poly.pdbx_seq_one_letter_code
_entity_poly.pdbx_strand_id
1 'polypeptide(L)'
;MRKFICATLLLLHLPAGCTQETPTDPLAFCANFIEVAQPNAPLNNYGFNNIESVEKAIQDLQKLMKEPPDEIAESAEKVVNLYIEILDALLASSPDNRPTVLLEFQNKINDSIGSIEDFEDYGESVCGIDFETESQFPTTEIPLDLNN
;
A
#
# COMPACT_ATOMS: atom_id res chain seq x y z
N MET A 1 -65.38 17.60 31.96
CA MET A 1 -65.24 17.17 30.55
C MET A 1 -64.30 18.12 29.83
N ARG A 2 -63.06 17.70 29.53
CA ARG A 2 -62.13 18.38 28.64
C ARG A 2 -61.46 17.29 27.80
N LYS A 3 -61.70 17.33 26.48
CA LYS A 3 -61.18 16.38 25.50
C LYS A 3 -59.75 16.81 25.14
N PHE A 4 -58.76 15.98 25.43
CA PHE A 4 -57.43 16.10 24.82
C PHE A 4 -57.40 15.22 23.57
N ILE A 5 -57.33 15.85 22.41
CA ILE A 5 -57.02 15.22 21.14
C ILE A 5 -55.50 15.18 21.07
N CYS A 6 -54.88 14.04 21.38
CA CYS A 6 -53.48 13.81 21.08
C CYS A 6 -53.39 13.31 19.64
N ALA A 7 -52.95 14.21 18.76
CA ALA A 7 -52.60 13.90 17.39
C ALA A 7 -51.42 12.91 17.37
N THR A 8 -51.63 11.75 16.75
CA THR A 8 -50.61 10.75 16.47
C THR A 8 -49.69 11.27 15.37
N LEU A 9 -48.52 11.77 15.74
CA LEU A 9 -47.40 11.99 14.82
C LEU A 9 -46.86 10.63 14.39
N LEU A 10 -47.21 10.20 13.17
CA LEU A 10 -46.60 9.08 12.49
C LEU A 10 -45.16 9.49 12.11
N LEU A 11 -44.19 9.11 12.95
CA LEU A 11 -42.78 9.14 12.60
C LEU A 11 -42.51 7.99 11.63
N LEU A 12 -42.47 8.33 10.34
CA LEU A 12 -41.92 7.47 9.29
C LEU A 12 -40.43 7.28 9.59
N HIS A 13 -40.07 6.16 10.23
CA HIS A 13 -38.70 5.69 10.29
C HIS A 13 -38.33 5.16 8.90
N LEU A 14 -37.67 6.01 8.11
CA LEU A 14 -36.87 5.58 6.97
C LEU A 14 -35.81 4.60 7.50
N PRO A 15 -35.74 3.35 7.03
CA PRO A 15 -34.53 2.57 7.23
C PRO A 15 -33.45 3.26 6.41
N ALA A 16 -32.61 4.05 7.06
CA ALA A 16 -31.27 4.30 6.55
C ALA A 16 -30.64 2.92 6.41
N GLY A 17 -30.59 2.43 5.17
CA GLY A 17 -29.75 1.29 4.84
C GLY A 17 -28.32 1.72 5.11
N CYS A 18 -27.84 1.44 6.32
CA CYS A 18 -26.42 1.24 6.52
C CYS A 18 -26.08 0.05 5.62
N THR A 19 -25.54 0.32 4.44
CA THR A 19 -24.77 -0.67 3.71
C THR A 19 -23.74 -1.16 4.70
N GLN A 20 -23.94 -2.35 5.24
CA GLN A 20 -22.90 -3.02 6.00
C GLN A 20 -21.84 -3.35 4.97
N GLU A 21 -20.83 -2.49 4.84
CA GLU A 21 -19.56 -2.89 4.27
C GLU A 21 -19.15 -4.12 5.08
N THR A 22 -19.10 -5.26 4.41
CA THR A 22 -18.64 -6.50 5.02
C THR A 22 -17.24 -6.21 5.56
N PRO A 23 -16.98 -6.48 6.85
CA PRO A 23 -15.67 -6.19 7.42
C PRO A 23 -14.61 -6.87 6.56
N THR A 24 -13.69 -6.08 6.02
CA THR A 24 -12.50 -6.59 5.35
C THR A 24 -11.79 -7.54 6.30
N ASP A 25 -11.46 -8.76 5.87
CA ASP A 25 -10.78 -9.74 6.71
C ASP A 25 -9.29 -9.37 6.87
N PRO A 26 -8.87 -8.84 8.04
CA PRO A 26 -7.49 -8.41 8.21
C PRO A 26 -6.49 -9.58 8.12
N LEU A 27 -6.96 -10.82 8.40
CA LEU A 27 -6.13 -12.00 8.30
C LEU A 27 -5.81 -12.35 6.84
N ALA A 28 -6.77 -12.17 5.94
CA ALA A 28 -6.57 -12.39 4.51
C ALA A 28 -5.57 -11.38 3.93
N PHE A 29 -5.66 -10.11 4.35
CA PHE A 29 -4.68 -9.09 4.00
C PHE A 29 -3.29 -9.45 4.53
N CYS A 30 -3.16 -9.78 5.82
CA CYS A 30 -1.87 -10.15 6.40
C CYS A 30 -1.26 -11.38 5.74
N ALA A 31 -2.06 -12.38 5.32
CA ALA A 31 -1.54 -13.52 4.58
C ALA A 31 -0.89 -13.10 3.24
N ASN A 32 -1.55 -12.20 2.49
CA ASN A 32 -0.96 -11.65 1.26
C ASN A 32 0.28 -10.81 1.57
N PHE A 33 0.26 -9.99 2.62
CA PHE A 33 1.39 -9.16 3.00
C PHE A 33 2.61 -10.01 3.38
N ILE A 34 2.44 -11.04 4.20
CA ILE A 34 3.50 -11.98 4.55
C ILE A 34 4.06 -12.68 3.30
N GLU A 35 3.18 -13.11 2.37
CA GLU A 35 3.61 -13.76 1.11
C GLU A 35 4.47 -12.81 0.27
N VAL A 36 4.03 -11.57 0.09
CA VAL A 36 4.73 -10.55 -0.71
C VAL A 36 6.02 -10.09 -0.05
N ALA A 37 6.06 -10.04 1.29
CA ALA A 37 7.25 -9.65 2.05
C ALA A 37 8.31 -10.77 2.15
N GLN A 38 8.02 -12.00 1.72
CA GLN A 38 9.00 -13.08 1.80
C GLN A 38 10.30 -12.76 1.04
N PRO A 39 11.49 -13.17 1.53
CA PRO A 39 12.75 -12.93 0.85
C PRO A 39 12.85 -13.52 -0.56
N ASN A 40 12.04 -14.51 -0.91
CA ASN A 40 11.99 -15.14 -2.24
C ASN A 40 10.80 -14.69 -3.10
N ALA A 41 9.97 -13.76 -2.60
CA ALA A 41 8.86 -13.20 -3.37
C ALA A 41 9.37 -12.43 -4.60
N PRO A 42 8.61 -12.42 -5.71
CA PRO A 42 8.93 -11.61 -6.87
C PRO A 42 9.27 -10.15 -6.55
N LEU A 43 8.53 -9.50 -5.64
CA LEU A 43 8.80 -8.11 -5.22
C LEU A 43 10.23 -7.91 -4.66
N ASN A 44 10.81 -8.93 -4.05
CA ASN A 44 12.16 -8.88 -3.47
C ASN A 44 13.26 -9.46 -4.39
N ASN A 45 12.90 -10.02 -5.55
CA ASN A 45 13.84 -10.75 -6.43
C ASN A 45 13.72 -10.42 -7.93
N TYR A 46 13.02 -9.34 -8.29
CA TYR A 46 12.89 -8.97 -9.69
C TYR A 46 14.20 -8.40 -10.26
N GLY A 47 14.35 -8.49 -11.58
CA GLY A 47 15.46 -7.87 -12.30
C GLY A 47 14.94 -6.94 -13.39
N PHE A 48 15.34 -5.68 -13.38
CA PHE A 48 14.89 -4.67 -14.34
C PHE A 48 15.15 -5.00 -15.82
N ASN A 49 16.07 -5.94 -16.11
CA ASN A 49 16.36 -6.38 -17.48
C ASN A 49 15.49 -7.58 -17.90
N ASN A 50 14.59 -8.05 -17.02
CA ASN A 50 13.65 -9.13 -17.27
C ASN A 50 12.22 -8.63 -16.98
N ILE A 51 11.52 -8.24 -18.05
CA ILE A 51 10.16 -7.70 -18.00
C ILE A 51 9.20 -8.61 -17.23
N GLU A 52 9.24 -9.92 -17.47
CA GLU A 52 8.37 -10.89 -16.80
C GLU A 52 8.61 -10.91 -15.27
N SER A 53 9.84 -10.69 -14.82
CA SER A 53 10.14 -10.61 -13.38
C SER A 53 9.57 -9.34 -12.74
N VAL A 54 9.58 -8.22 -13.46
CA VAL A 54 9.01 -6.94 -13.00
C VAL A 54 7.49 -7.02 -12.98
N GLU A 55 6.87 -7.63 -13.99
CA GLU A 55 5.43 -7.89 -14.02
C GLU A 55 4.97 -8.72 -12.82
N LYS A 56 5.75 -9.74 -12.42
CA LYS A 56 5.46 -10.53 -11.21
C LYS A 56 5.59 -9.72 -9.92
N ALA A 57 6.57 -8.81 -9.84
CA ALA A 57 6.68 -7.88 -8.70
C ALA A 57 5.48 -6.91 -8.62
N ILE A 58 5.02 -6.40 -9.76
CA ILE A 58 3.81 -5.57 -9.83
C ILE A 58 2.57 -6.38 -9.41
N GLN A 59 2.47 -7.64 -9.82
CA GLN A 59 1.38 -8.53 -9.39
C GLN A 59 1.38 -8.76 -7.87
N ASP A 60 2.55 -8.89 -7.25
CA ASP A 60 2.66 -8.98 -5.80
C ASP A 60 2.11 -7.71 -5.12
N LEU A 61 2.51 -6.52 -5.58
CA LEU A 61 1.98 -5.25 -5.07
C LEU A 61 0.45 -5.17 -5.24
N GLN A 62 -0.07 -5.58 -6.39
CA GLN A 62 -1.51 -5.61 -6.66
C GLN A 62 -2.30 -6.57 -5.74
N LYS A 63 -1.67 -7.62 -5.18
CA LYS A 63 -2.34 -8.49 -4.18
C LYS A 63 -2.71 -7.70 -2.93
N LEU A 64 -1.86 -6.75 -2.52
CA LEU A 64 -2.06 -5.91 -1.33
C LEU A 64 -3.20 -4.89 -1.52
N MET A 65 -3.57 -4.62 -2.78
CA MET A 65 -4.62 -3.65 -3.15
C MET A 65 -6.02 -4.24 -3.29
N LYS A 66 -6.18 -5.55 -3.22
CA LYS A 66 -7.50 -6.17 -3.48
C LYS A 66 -8.54 -5.77 -2.46
N GLU A 67 -8.20 -5.94 -1.18
CA GLU A 67 -9.09 -5.69 -0.05
C GLU A 67 -8.22 -5.31 1.18
N PRO A 68 -7.61 -4.12 1.19
CA PRO A 68 -6.88 -3.65 2.36
C PRO A 68 -7.85 -3.29 3.50
N PRO A 69 -7.51 -3.57 4.77
CA PRO A 69 -8.30 -3.13 5.92
C PRO A 69 -8.46 -1.61 5.94
N ASP A 70 -9.63 -1.12 6.35
CA ASP A 70 -9.98 0.31 6.32
C ASP A 70 -8.95 1.20 7.04
N GLU A 71 -8.37 0.66 8.13
CA GLU A 71 -7.35 1.33 8.94
C GLU A 71 -6.08 1.69 8.16
N ILE A 72 -5.76 0.93 7.11
CA ILE A 72 -4.54 1.11 6.31
C ILE A 72 -4.81 1.31 4.82
N ALA A 73 -6.07 1.32 4.38
CA ALA A 73 -6.42 1.32 2.97
C ALA A 73 -5.82 2.50 2.20
N GLU A 74 -5.84 3.72 2.77
CA GLU A 74 -5.24 4.90 2.16
C GLU A 74 -3.70 4.77 2.05
N SER A 75 -3.05 4.33 3.13
CA SER A 75 -1.59 4.16 3.16
C SER A 75 -1.15 3.04 2.21
N ALA A 76 -1.87 1.92 2.18
CA ALA A 76 -1.66 0.83 1.23
C ALA A 76 -1.77 1.30 -0.21
N GLU A 77 -2.85 2.03 -0.54
CA GLU A 77 -3.06 2.56 -1.88
C GLU A 77 -1.92 3.46 -2.32
N LYS A 78 -1.53 4.40 -1.45
CA LYS A 78 -0.48 5.35 -1.76
C LYS A 78 0.88 4.67 -1.94
N VAL A 79 1.25 3.76 -1.04
CA VAL A 79 2.52 3.04 -1.10
C VAL A 79 2.58 2.12 -2.31
N VAL A 80 1.55 1.30 -2.54
CA VAL A 80 1.52 0.38 -3.68
C VAL A 80 1.56 1.13 -4.99
N ASN A 81 0.74 2.17 -5.16
CA ASN A 81 0.73 2.95 -6.40
C ASN A 81 2.10 3.60 -6.65
N LEU A 82 2.74 4.17 -5.62
CA LEU A 82 4.09 4.74 -5.73
C LEU A 82 5.09 3.69 -6.21
N TYR A 83 5.10 2.50 -5.62
CA TYR A 83 6.03 1.44 -6.01
C TYR A 83 5.77 0.93 -7.43
N ILE A 84 4.51 0.78 -7.85
CA ILE A 84 4.15 0.41 -9.23
C ILE A 84 4.64 1.48 -10.21
N GLU A 85 4.39 2.77 -9.92
CA GLU A 85 4.86 3.87 -10.78
C GLU A 85 6.38 3.88 -10.93
N ILE A 86 7.13 3.63 -9.85
CA ILE A 86 8.59 3.52 -9.88
C ILE A 86 9.02 2.35 -10.78
N LEU A 87 8.45 1.16 -10.59
CA LEU A 87 8.79 -0.03 -11.37
C LEU A 87 8.52 0.18 -12.88
N ASP A 88 7.36 0.74 -13.22
CA ASP A 88 6.99 1.03 -14.61
C ASP A 88 7.95 2.05 -15.25
N ALA A 89 8.29 3.12 -14.52
CA ALA A 89 9.21 4.15 -15.01
C ALA A 89 10.62 3.58 -15.24
N LEU A 90 11.10 2.74 -14.33
CA LEU A 90 12.41 2.12 -14.46
C LEU A 90 12.46 1.09 -15.60
N LEU A 91 11.37 0.37 -15.83
CA LEU A 91 11.23 -0.56 -16.94
C LEU A 91 11.23 0.15 -18.30
N ALA A 92 10.57 1.31 -18.38
CA ALA A 92 10.54 2.15 -19.59
C ALA A 92 11.86 2.87 -19.88
N SER A 93 12.76 2.93 -18.90
CA SER A 93 14.04 3.66 -19.00
C SER A 93 15.20 2.77 -19.47
N SER A 94 16.20 3.41 -20.10
CA SER A 94 17.47 2.73 -20.36
C SER A 94 18.25 2.51 -19.05
N PRO A 95 19.07 1.45 -18.93
CA PRO A 95 19.83 1.18 -17.71
C PRO A 95 20.64 2.37 -17.20
N ASP A 96 21.24 3.15 -18.10
CA ASP A 96 22.07 4.31 -17.76
C ASP A 96 21.25 5.49 -17.21
N ASN A 97 19.95 5.56 -17.53
CA ASN A 97 19.05 6.64 -17.08
C ASN A 97 18.29 6.29 -15.79
N ARG A 98 18.29 5.03 -15.34
CA ARG A 98 17.56 4.60 -14.13
C ARG A 98 17.88 5.43 -12.89
N PRO A 99 19.15 5.80 -12.60
CA PRO A 99 19.44 6.65 -11.44
C PRO A 99 18.76 8.02 -11.52
N THR A 100 18.72 8.63 -12.70
CA THR A 100 18.01 9.90 -12.91
C THR A 100 16.51 9.74 -12.73
N VAL A 101 15.93 8.67 -13.27
CA VAL A 101 14.50 8.36 -13.08
C VAL A 101 14.18 8.20 -11.60
N LEU A 102 14.99 7.48 -10.82
CA LEU A 102 14.80 7.34 -9.37
C LEU A 102 14.78 8.70 -8.64
N LEU A 103 15.66 9.63 -9.03
CA LEU A 103 15.71 10.97 -8.45
C LEU A 103 14.41 11.76 -8.69
N GLU A 104 13.73 11.53 -9.83
CA GLU A 104 12.44 12.17 -10.12
C GLU A 104 11.33 11.75 -9.13
N PHE A 105 11.45 10.58 -8.52
CA PHE A 105 10.51 10.07 -7.51
C PHE A 105 10.83 10.53 -6.09
N GLN A 106 11.96 11.18 -5.83
CA GLN A 106 12.38 11.59 -4.48
C GLN A 106 11.29 12.40 -3.75
N ASN A 107 10.65 13.35 -4.43
CA ASN A 107 9.59 14.15 -3.83
C ASN A 107 8.34 13.31 -3.52
N LYS A 108 7.95 12.40 -4.42
CA LYS A 108 6.80 11.50 -4.20
C LYS A 108 7.05 10.53 -3.05
N ILE A 109 8.27 10.04 -2.91
CA ILE A 109 8.71 9.22 -1.77
C ILE A 109 8.58 10.07 -0.50
N ASN A 110 9.15 11.27 -0.48
CA ASN A 110 9.11 12.17 0.69
C ASN A 110 7.67 12.49 1.10
N ASP A 111 6.79 12.78 0.15
CA ASP A 111 5.37 13.05 0.38
C ASP A 111 4.59 11.82 0.88
N SER A 112 5.16 10.62 0.70
CA SER A 112 4.57 9.33 1.08
C SER A 112 5.20 8.70 2.30
N ILE A 113 6.22 9.31 2.92
CA ILE A 113 6.95 8.75 4.08
C ILE A 113 5.99 8.29 5.17
N GLY A 114 5.05 9.15 5.59
CA GLY A 114 4.10 8.77 6.65
C GLY A 114 3.25 7.54 6.29
N SER A 115 2.83 7.41 5.03
CA SER A 115 2.09 6.23 4.58
C SER A 115 2.97 4.98 4.46
N ILE A 116 4.26 5.15 4.16
CA ILE A 116 5.24 4.05 4.17
C ILE A 116 5.42 3.56 5.60
N GLU A 117 5.63 4.47 6.55
CA GLU A 117 5.77 4.17 7.97
C GLU A 117 4.51 3.48 8.51
N ASP A 118 3.31 4.01 8.24
CA ASP A 118 2.05 3.37 8.66
C ASP A 118 1.90 1.94 8.08
N PHE A 119 2.32 1.74 6.84
CA PHE A 119 2.21 0.44 6.16
C PHE A 119 3.21 -0.59 6.72
N GLU A 120 4.43 -0.15 7.02
CA GLU A 120 5.46 -0.93 7.71
C GLU A 120 5.03 -1.28 9.13
N ASP A 121 4.59 -0.28 9.91
CA ASP A 121 4.09 -0.44 11.28
C ASP A 121 2.93 -1.44 11.35
N TYR A 122 2.01 -1.40 10.39
CA TYR A 122 0.93 -2.38 10.31
C TYR A 122 1.44 -3.78 10.00
N GLY A 123 2.38 -3.89 9.06
CA GLY A 123 3.05 -5.15 8.72
C GLY A 123 3.71 -5.79 9.94
N GLU A 124 4.42 -4.99 10.75
CA GLU A 124 5.11 -5.47 11.95
C GLU A 124 4.13 -5.77 13.09
N SER A 125 3.33 -4.78 13.49
CA SER A 125 2.53 -4.85 14.72
C SER A 125 1.25 -5.69 14.60
N VAL A 126 0.65 -5.73 13.41
CA VAL A 126 -0.62 -6.46 13.17
C VAL A 126 -0.37 -7.76 12.43
N CYS A 127 0.44 -7.73 11.36
CA CYS A 127 0.70 -8.93 10.56
C CYS A 127 1.88 -9.77 11.06
N GLY A 128 2.71 -9.25 11.98
CA GLY A 128 3.84 -9.98 12.55
C GLY A 128 4.99 -10.21 11.56
N ILE A 129 5.15 -9.33 10.58
CA ILE A 129 6.26 -9.34 9.63
C ILE A 129 7.50 -8.75 10.31
N ASP A 130 8.63 -9.46 10.24
CA ASP A 130 9.92 -8.96 10.73
C ASP A 130 10.71 -8.37 9.56
N PHE A 131 10.69 -7.03 9.46
CA PHE A 131 11.45 -6.29 8.45
C PHE A 131 12.93 -6.09 8.83
N GLU A 132 13.32 -6.33 10.10
CA GLU A 132 14.71 -6.20 10.58
C GLU A 132 15.61 -7.38 10.17
N THR A 133 15.06 -8.42 9.53
CA THR A 133 15.86 -9.47 8.93
C THR A 133 16.66 -8.88 7.77
N GLU A 134 17.91 -8.45 8.07
CA GLU A 134 18.78 -7.70 7.17
C GLU A 134 18.61 -8.09 5.71
N SER A 135 18.15 -7.13 4.90
CA SER A 135 18.30 -7.17 3.46
C SER A 135 19.76 -7.49 3.14
N GLN A 136 20.03 -8.60 2.45
CA GLN A 136 21.38 -8.96 2.00
C GLN A 136 21.95 -7.96 0.98
N PHE A 137 21.18 -6.93 0.62
CA PHE A 137 21.62 -5.87 -0.27
C PHE A 137 22.34 -4.78 0.53
N PRO A 138 23.55 -4.38 0.09
CA PRO A 138 24.28 -3.31 0.76
C PRO A 138 23.43 -2.03 0.77
N THR A 139 23.18 -1.49 1.96
CA THR A 139 22.70 -0.13 2.22
C THR A 139 23.78 0.84 1.75
N THR A 140 23.98 0.94 0.44
CA THR A 140 24.84 1.95 -0.14
C THR A 140 24.01 3.22 -0.10
N GLU A 141 24.27 4.07 0.89
CA GLU A 141 23.72 5.43 0.94
C GLU A 141 23.88 6.05 -0.45
N ILE A 142 22.78 6.46 -1.08
CA ILE A 142 22.83 7.22 -2.33
C ILE A 142 23.58 8.51 -2.01
N PRO A 143 24.77 8.77 -2.61
CA PRO A 143 25.49 10.00 -2.32
C PRO A 143 24.68 11.18 -2.85
N LEU A 144 24.06 11.93 -1.95
CA LEU A 144 23.45 13.23 -2.24
C LEU A 144 24.56 14.28 -2.39
N ASP A 145 25.43 14.13 -3.40
CA ASP A 145 26.34 15.21 -3.79
C ASP A 145 25.58 16.19 -4.70
N LEU A 146 24.74 17.01 -4.07
CA LEU A 146 24.08 18.17 -4.67
C LEU A 146 25.04 19.37 -4.64
N ASN A 147 26.11 19.33 -5.43
CA ASN A 147 26.90 20.52 -5.76
C ASN A 147 27.53 20.37 -7.15
N ASN A 148 26.85 20.91 -8.16
CA ASN A 148 27.48 21.45 -9.36
C ASN A 148 26.63 22.58 -9.95
#